data_AF-A0A842R7E1-F1
#
_entry.id   AF-A0A842R7E1-F1
#
_cell.length_a   1.000
_cell.length_b   1.000
_cell.length_c   1.000
_cell.angle_alpha   90.00
_cell.angle_beta   90.00
_cell.angle_gamma   90.00
#
_symmetry.space_group_name_H-M   'P 1'
#
loop_
_entity.id
_entity.type
_entity.pdbx_description
1 polymer ?
#
loop_
_entity_poly.entity_id
_entity_poly.type
_entity_poly.pdbx_seq_one_letter_code
_entity_poly.pdbx_strand_id
1 'polypeptide(L)'
;MSYFMNSHSDYLRNITLSNVPEYFTKLDESGDSKSGQVSFHTVKLDDAYGDIAQFEVSWSEVKPIRFHVGKQSVKLMNEYINIGVGFSKRELIKINGHDAYIMFGARREAKHGSLYITRYVIATFCCDVTKRQFRLRMNVFKENYDKMEDHILEIFKGLLCH
;
A
#
# COMPACT_ATOMS: atom_id res chain seq x y z
N MET A 1 -1.79 24.89 10.90
CA MET A 1 -1.33 23.86 11.86
C MET A 1 -0.41 22.96 11.06
N SER A 2 0.90 23.11 11.28
CA SER A 2 1.94 22.48 10.46
C SER A 2 2.25 21.11 11.04
N TYR A 3 1.83 20.04 10.36
CA TYR A 3 2.13 18.68 10.79
C TYR A 3 3.53 18.31 10.27
N PHE A 4 4.41 17.88 11.17
CA PHE A 4 5.76 17.45 10.82
C PHE A 4 5.65 16.06 10.15
N MET A 5 6.29 15.90 8.99
CA MET A 5 6.34 14.64 8.24
C MET A 5 7.67 13.94 8.55
N ASN A 6 7.62 12.69 9.01
CA ASN A 6 8.82 11.91 9.28
C ASN A 6 9.25 11.11 8.03
N SER A 7 10.49 11.30 7.58
CA SER A 7 11.11 10.48 6.53
C SER A 7 11.84 9.28 7.15
N HIS A 8 11.47 8.06 6.75
CA HIS A 8 12.22 6.85 7.08
C HIS A 8 13.14 6.51 5.89
N SER A 9 14.46 6.74 6.01
CA SER A 9 15.43 6.39 4.95
C SER A 9 16.40 5.31 5.44
N ASP A 10 16.40 4.14 4.79
CA ASP A 10 17.45 3.12 4.95
C ASP A 10 18.24 2.96 3.63
N TYR A 11 19.51 3.35 3.69
CA TYR A 11 20.44 3.47 2.55
C TYR A 11 20.80 2.15 1.85
N LEU A 12 20.42 0.98 2.40
CA LEU A 12 20.69 -0.34 1.81
C LEU A 12 19.60 -0.80 0.82
N ARG A 13 18.46 -0.11 0.77
CA ARG A 13 17.24 -0.55 0.05
C ARG A 13 16.73 0.46 -0.98
N ASN A 14 17.25 1.70 -0.98
CA ASN A 14 16.84 2.83 -1.84
C ASN A 14 15.32 2.96 -1.99
N ILE A 15 14.58 2.63 -0.94
CA ILE A 15 13.14 2.84 -0.87
C ILE A 15 12.93 3.80 0.28
N THR A 16 12.39 4.97 -0.01
CA THR A 16 12.05 5.96 1.00
C THR A 16 10.57 6.20 0.93
N LEU A 17 9.90 6.09 2.07
CA LEU A 17 8.52 6.52 2.20
C LEU A 17 8.55 7.93 2.78
N SER A 18 8.39 8.91 1.89
CA SER A 18 8.08 10.27 2.30
C SER A 18 6.58 10.36 2.61
N ASN A 19 6.19 11.22 3.56
CA ASN A 19 4.78 11.49 3.89
C ASN A 19 4.03 10.36 4.60
N VAL A 20 4.70 9.52 5.38
CA VAL A 20 4.02 8.62 6.32
C VAL A 20 3.52 9.47 7.50
N PRO A 21 2.21 9.54 7.77
CA PRO A 21 1.68 10.30 8.89
C PRO A 21 2.21 9.78 10.23
N GLU A 22 2.40 10.67 11.21
CA GLU A 22 2.99 10.34 12.53
C GLU A 22 2.24 9.25 13.29
N TYR A 23 0.95 9.06 13.01
CA TYR A 23 0.14 8.03 13.65
C TYR A 23 0.32 6.63 13.04
N PHE A 24 1.15 6.47 12.00
CA PHE A 24 1.63 5.18 11.52
C PHE A 24 2.98 4.83 12.15
N THR A 25 3.04 3.66 12.77
CA THR A 25 4.26 3.06 13.32
C THR A 25 4.74 1.96 12.38
N LYS A 26 6.06 1.84 12.18
CA LYS A 26 6.67 0.73 11.42
C LYS A 26 6.56 -0.56 12.23
N LEU A 27 5.96 -1.60 11.66
CA LEU A 27 5.71 -2.88 12.33
C LEU A 27 6.82 -3.88 12.04
N ASP A 28 7.10 -4.11 10.76
CA ASP A 28 8.04 -5.12 10.30
C ASP A 28 8.73 -4.67 9.01
N GLU A 29 9.97 -5.10 8.84
CA GLU A 29 10.73 -4.89 7.62
C GLU A 29 11.64 -6.09 7.35
N SER A 30 11.49 -6.68 6.17
CA SER A 30 12.26 -7.86 5.78
C SER A 30 12.64 -7.82 4.30
N GLY A 31 13.70 -8.55 3.96
CA GLY A 31 14.20 -8.69 2.60
C GLY A 31 15.52 -7.98 2.32
N ASP A 32 15.81 -7.81 1.03
CA ASP A 32 17.06 -7.30 0.48
C ASP A 32 16.80 -6.28 -0.65
N SER A 33 17.86 -5.93 -1.40
CA SER A 33 17.77 -4.98 -2.50
C SER A 33 16.87 -5.44 -3.66
N LYS A 34 16.66 -6.76 -3.82
CA LYS A 34 15.90 -7.38 -4.91
C LYS A 34 14.45 -7.65 -4.53
N SER A 35 14.21 -8.11 -3.31
CA SER A 35 12.87 -8.45 -2.84
C SER A 35 12.71 -8.23 -1.35
N GLY A 36 11.54 -7.74 -0.95
CA GLY A 36 11.26 -7.50 0.46
C GLY A 36 9.91 -6.85 0.68
N GLN A 37 9.66 -6.54 1.94
CA GLN A 37 8.46 -5.84 2.37
C GLN A 37 8.76 -4.92 3.55
N VAL A 38 7.98 -3.86 3.65
CA VAL A 38 7.86 -3.03 4.84
C VAL A 38 6.39 -2.84 5.16
N SER A 39 6.04 -3.00 6.43
CA SER A 39 4.68 -2.82 6.90
C SER A 39 4.61 -1.76 7.99
N PHE A 40 3.54 -0.97 7.95
CA PHE A 40 3.21 0.07 8.90
C PHE A 40 1.78 -0.15 9.38
N HIS A 41 1.53 0.25 10.61
CA HIS A 41 0.22 0.13 11.22
C HIS A 41 -0.09 1.36 12.05
N THR A 42 -1.35 1.73 12.14
CA THR A 42 -1.78 2.80 13.04
C THR A 42 -1.97 2.28 14.46
N VAL A 43 -2.23 3.19 15.40
CA VAL A 43 -2.69 2.83 16.75
C VAL A 43 -3.84 1.82 16.68
N LYS A 44 -3.77 0.79 17.54
CA LYS A 44 -4.84 -0.19 17.73
C LYS A 44 -6.04 0.47 18.39
N LEU A 45 -7.25 0.20 17.89
CA LEU A 45 -8.47 0.64 18.57
C LEU A 45 -8.64 -0.08 19.91
N ASP A 46 -8.41 -1.39 19.91
CA ASP A 46 -8.14 -2.25 21.08
C ASP A 46 -7.50 -3.58 20.61
N ASP A 47 -7.20 -4.49 21.55
CA ASP A 47 -6.63 -5.82 21.25
C ASP A 47 -7.55 -6.75 20.44
N ALA A 48 -8.86 -6.50 20.43
CA ALA A 48 -9.86 -7.24 19.65
C ALA A 48 -10.06 -6.65 18.23
N TYR A 49 -9.95 -5.34 18.03
CA TYR A 49 -10.21 -4.71 16.73
C TYR A 49 -8.97 -4.67 15.82
N GLY A 50 -7.79 -4.63 16.42
CA GLY A 50 -6.52 -4.45 15.71
C GLY A 50 -6.32 -3.01 15.23
N ASP A 51 -5.44 -2.84 14.25
CA ASP A 51 -5.05 -1.52 13.74
C ASP A 51 -6.15 -0.90 12.86
N ILE A 52 -6.41 0.41 13.01
CA ILE A 52 -7.37 1.17 12.19
C ILE A 52 -7.01 1.08 10.72
N ALA A 53 -5.73 1.26 10.41
CA ALA A 53 -5.18 1.09 9.09
C ALA A 53 -3.85 0.35 9.12
N GLN A 54 -3.61 -0.47 8.10
CA GLN A 54 -2.35 -1.13 7.85
C GLN A 54 -1.90 -0.78 6.44
N PHE A 55 -0.66 -0.36 6.30
CA PHE A 55 -0.01 -0.06 5.03
C PHE A 55 1.16 -1.00 4.81
N GLU A 56 1.29 -1.53 3.60
CA GLU A 56 2.39 -2.41 3.21
C GLU A 56 2.94 -1.97 1.86
N VAL A 57 4.26 -1.97 1.77
CA VAL A 57 5.00 -1.86 0.51
C VAL A 57 5.82 -3.13 0.36
N SER A 58 5.58 -3.86 -0.73
CA SER A 58 6.42 -4.98 -1.12
C SER A 58 7.07 -4.72 -2.47
N TRP A 59 8.28 -5.24 -2.64
CA TRP A 59 9.03 -5.15 -3.89
C TRP A 59 9.59 -6.52 -4.29
N SER A 60 9.75 -6.70 -5.60
CA SER A 60 10.38 -7.88 -6.18
C SER A 60 11.07 -7.52 -7.49
N GLU A 61 12.24 -8.12 -7.73
CA GLU A 61 12.99 -7.97 -8.96
C GLU A 61 12.20 -8.54 -10.14
N VAL A 62 12.13 -7.77 -11.23
CA VAL A 62 11.41 -8.17 -12.45
C VAL A 62 12.28 -7.92 -13.68
N LYS A 63 12.14 -8.79 -14.68
CA LYS A 63 12.76 -8.59 -15.99
C LYS A 63 11.90 -7.60 -16.80
N PRO A 64 12.40 -6.40 -17.17
CA PRO A 64 11.59 -5.34 -17.79
C PRO A 64 10.88 -5.74 -19.07
N ILE A 65 11.53 -6.58 -19.88
CA ILE A 65 10.99 -7.10 -21.15
C ILE A 65 9.64 -7.82 -20.96
N ARG A 66 9.29 -8.22 -19.74
CA ARG A 66 8.05 -8.95 -19.43
C ARG A 66 7.09 -8.16 -18.53
N PHE A 67 7.42 -6.93 -18.15
CA PHE A 67 6.57 -6.16 -17.24
C PHE A 67 5.55 -5.30 -18.02
N HIS A 68 4.27 -5.63 -17.86
CA HIS A 68 3.17 -4.78 -18.31
C HIS A 68 2.32 -4.39 -17.11
N VAL A 69 2.36 -3.11 -16.71
CA VAL A 69 1.68 -2.62 -15.51
C VAL A 69 0.17 -2.91 -15.53
N GLY A 70 -0.46 -2.82 -16.71
CA GLY A 70 -1.87 -3.22 -16.90
C GLY A 70 -2.13 -4.68 -16.55
N LYS A 71 -1.33 -5.61 -17.10
CA LYS A 71 -1.47 -7.05 -16.80
C LYS A 71 -1.21 -7.36 -15.33
N GLN A 72 -0.19 -6.72 -14.74
CA GLN A 72 0.16 -6.91 -13.33
C GLN A 72 -0.92 -6.38 -12.39
N SER A 73 -1.55 -5.26 -12.73
CA SER A 73 -2.68 -4.73 -11.96
C SER A 73 -3.90 -5.66 -11.98
N VAL A 74 -4.22 -6.27 -13.14
CA VAL A 74 -5.31 -7.25 -13.24
C VAL A 74 -4.98 -8.51 -12.44
N LYS A 75 -3.74 -9.00 -12.51
CA LYS A 75 -3.28 -10.13 -11.69
C LYS A 75 -3.44 -9.83 -10.20
N LEU A 76 -2.96 -8.67 -9.74
CA LEU A 76 -3.09 -8.23 -8.36
C LEU A 76 -4.56 -8.10 -7.95
N MET A 77 -5.41 -7.50 -8.79
CA MET A 77 -6.84 -7.40 -8.54
C MET A 77 -7.49 -8.78 -8.34
N ASN A 78 -7.15 -9.75 -9.19
CA ASN A 78 -7.66 -11.12 -9.07
C ASN A 78 -7.19 -11.81 -7.77
N GLU A 79 -5.95 -11.56 -7.33
CA GLU A 79 -5.45 -12.06 -6.02
C GLU A 79 -6.37 -11.58 -4.87
N TYR A 80 -6.86 -10.34 -4.92
CA TYR A 80 -7.75 -9.77 -3.89
C TYR A 80 -9.23 -10.18 -4.07
N ILE A 81 -9.70 -10.33 -5.31
CA ILE A 81 -11.04 -10.86 -5.59
C ILE A 81 -11.18 -12.27 -5.02
N ASN A 82 -10.13 -13.10 -5.12
CA ASN A 82 -10.12 -14.46 -4.60
C ASN A 82 -10.28 -14.54 -3.07
N ILE A 83 -9.92 -13.48 -2.34
CA ILE A 83 -10.17 -13.38 -0.89
C ILE A 83 -11.45 -12.61 -0.56
N GLY A 84 -12.29 -12.29 -1.57
CA GLY A 84 -13.60 -11.68 -1.39
C GLY A 84 -13.63 -10.16 -1.42
N VAL A 85 -12.59 -9.50 -1.96
CA VAL A 85 -12.62 -8.04 -2.19
C VAL A 85 -13.39 -7.72 -3.46
N GLY A 86 -14.43 -6.92 -3.34
CA GLY A 86 -15.13 -6.31 -4.48
C GLY A 86 -14.48 -4.99 -4.87
N PHE A 87 -13.95 -4.88 -6.09
CA PHE A 87 -13.38 -3.65 -6.62
C PHE A 87 -14.44 -2.75 -7.24
N SER A 88 -14.43 -1.47 -6.89
CA SER A 88 -15.34 -0.46 -7.43
C SER A 88 -14.67 0.49 -8.42
N LYS A 89 -13.34 0.60 -8.36
CA LYS A 89 -12.59 1.59 -9.15
C LYS A 89 -11.18 1.10 -9.46
N ARG A 90 -10.70 1.39 -10.66
CA ARG A 90 -9.31 1.17 -11.12
C ARG A 90 -8.90 2.35 -11.98
N GLU A 91 -7.79 2.98 -11.64
CA GLU A 91 -7.31 4.20 -12.29
C GLU A 91 -5.81 4.12 -12.57
N LEU A 92 -5.40 4.73 -13.68
CA LEU A 92 -3.99 4.96 -13.96
C LEU A 92 -3.59 6.30 -13.32
N ILE A 93 -2.57 6.25 -12.45
CA ILE A 93 -2.02 7.42 -11.77
C ILE A 93 -0.50 7.45 -11.95
N LYS A 94 0.13 8.57 -11.58
CA LYS A 94 1.58 8.67 -11.46
C LYS A 94 2.02 8.61 -10.00
N ILE A 95 2.95 7.72 -9.70
CA ILE A 95 3.65 7.64 -8.41
C ILE A 95 5.11 7.99 -8.69
N ASN A 96 5.53 9.20 -8.29
CA ASN A 96 6.90 9.71 -8.50
C ASN A 96 7.47 9.45 -9.90
N GLY A 97 6.69 9.78 -10.94
CA GLY A 97 7.08 9.63 -12.34
C GLY A 97 6.82 8.25 -12.95
N HIS A 98 6.44 7.24 -12.14
CA HIS A 98 6.07 5.92 -12.63
C HIS A 98 4.58 5.81 -12.89
N ASP A 99 4.20 5.20 -14.02
CA ASP A 99 2.83 4.81 -14.29
C ASP A 99 2.43 3.67 -13.35
N ALA A 100 1.35 3.89 -12.60
CA ALA A 100 0.84 2.97 -11.60
C ALA A 100 -0.67 2.79 -11.78
N TYR A 101 -1.16 1.56 -11.61
CA TYR A 101 -2.60 1.35 -11.46
C TYR A 101 -2.93 1.30 -9.98
N ILE A 102 -3.79 2.22 -9.54
CA ILE A 102 -4.41 2.20 -8.21
C ILE A 102 -5.82 1.62 -8.33
N MET A 103 -6.20 0.77 -7.37
CA MET A 103 -7.49 0.09 -7.35
C MET A 103 -8.08 0.20 -5.96
N PHE A 104 -9.39 0.46 -5.93
CA PHE A 104 -10.15 0.67 -4.71
C PHE A 104 -11.20 -0.44 -4.59
N GLY A 105 -11.20 -1.10 -3.45
CA GLY A 105 -12.11 -2.21 -3.17
C GLY A 105 -12.60 -2.22 -1.74
N ALA A 106 -13.52 -3.13 -1.47
CA ALA A 106 -14.03 -3.36 -0.13
C ALA A 106 -14.37 -4.84 0.08
N ARG A 107 -14.27 -5.30 1.32
CA ARG A 107 -14.70 -6.63 1.75
C ARG A 107 -15.42 -6.52 3.08
N ARG A 108 -16.43 -7.37 3.28
CA ARG A 108 -16.99 -7.61 4.61
C ARG A 108 -16.15 -8.63 5.34
N GLU A 109 -15.65 -8.28 6.52
CA GLU A 109 -14.81 -9.14 7.34
C GLU A 109 -15.48 -9.36 8.69
N ALA A 110 -15.52 -10.62 9.12
CA ALA A 110 -15.94 -10.97 10.46
C ALA A 110 -14.76 -10.82 11.42
N LYS A 111 -14.89 -9.95 12.41
CA LYS A 111 -13.94 -9.81 13.52
C LYS A 111 -14.72 -9.93 14.83
N HIS A 112 -14.32 -10.86 15.69
CA HIS A 112 -14.90 -11.06 17.03
C HIS A 112 -16.45 -11.12 17.05
N GLY A 113 -17.05 -11.83 16.09
CA GLY A 113 -18.49 -12.03 16.01
C GLY A 113 -19.28 -10.87 15.38
N SER A 114 -18.63 -9.77 15.02
CA SER A 114 -19.25 -8.64 14.30
C SER A 114 -18.75 -8.55 12.86
N LEU A 115 -19.60 -8.07 11.96
CA LEU A 115 -19.28 -7.87 10.54
C LEU A 115 -18.90 -6.41 10.28
N TYR A 116 -17.68 -6.20 9.80
CA TYR A 116 -17.14 -4.89 9.44
C TYR A 116 -16.90 -4.78 7.95
N ILE A 117 -16.84 -3.55 7.44
CA ILE A 117 -16.40 -3.31 6.06
C ILE A 117 -14.97 -2.78 6.10
N THR A 118 -14.04 -3.54 5.52
CA THR A 118 -12.66 -3.11 5.31
C THR A 118 -12.53 -2.58 3.89
N ARG A 119 -12.03 -1.36 3.74
CA ARG A 119 -11.65 -0.76 2.46
C ARG A 119 -10.22 -1.15 2.13
N TYR A 120 -9.97 -1.44 0.86
CA TYR A 120 -8.66 -1.75 0.32
C TYR A 120 -8.30 -0.73 -0.73
N VAL A 121 -7.11 -0.15 -0.59
CA VAL A 121 -6.46 0.64 -1.63
C VAL A 121 -5.18 -0.10 -1.99
N ILE A 122 -5.07 -0.52 -3.24
CA ILE A 122 -3.89 -1.25 -3.71
C ILE A 122 -3.34 -0.57 -4.94
N ALA A 123 -2.02 -0.59 -5.11
CA ALA A 123 -1.37 -0.07 -6.30
C ALA A 123 -0.22 -0.96 -6.73
N THR A 124 0.11 -0.94 -8.02
CA THR A 124 1.32 -1.57 -8.53
C THR A 124 1.94 -0.76 -9.66
N PHE A 125 3.27 -0.70 -9.65
CA PHE A 125 4.08 -0.08 -10.69
C PHE A 125 5.42 -0.81 -10.80
N CYS A 126 6.20 -0.45 -11.82
CA CYS A 126 7.58 -0.91 -11.97
C CYS A 126 8.51 0.28 -12.07
N CYS A 127 9.65 0.19 -11.40
CA CYS A 127 10.75 1.10 -11.58
C CYS A 127 11.73 0.55 -12.61
N ASP A 128 11.89 1.25 -13.73
CA ASP A 128 12.81 0.85 -14.79
C ASP A 128 14.28 1.01 -14.38
N VAL A 129 14.59 1.91 -13.44
CA VAL A 129 15.96 2.12 -12.94
C VAL A 129 16.40 0.92 -12.10
N THR A 130 15.59 0.56 -11.09
CA THR A 130 15.94 -0.51 -10.16
C THR A 130 15.49 -1.90 -10.64
N LYS A 131 14.72 -1.99 -11.73
CA LYS A 131 14.18 -3.24 -12.26
C LYS A 131 13.31 -3.98 -11.25
N ARG A 132 12.53 -3.24 -10.46
CA ARG A 132 11.67 -3.78 -9.39
C ARG A 132 10.20 -3.47 -9.66
N GLN A 133 9.35 -4.47 -9.45
CA GLN A 133 7.91 -4.27 -9.28
C GLN A 133 7.63 -3.92 -7.84
N PHE A 134 6.84 -2.88 -7.64
CA PHE A 134 6.31 -2.48 -6.35
C PHE A 134 4.82 -2.81 -6.28
N ARG A 135 4.40 -3.26 -5.10
CA ARG A 135 3.01 -3.47 -4.73
C ARG A 135 2.76 -2.72 -3.43
N LEU A 136 1.78 -1.82 -3.47
CA LEU A 136 1.33 -1.04 -2.33
C LEU A 136 -0.03 -1.54 -1.93
N ARG A 137 -0.25 -1.69 -0.63
CA ARG A 137 -1.53 -2.10 -0.08
C ARG A 137 -1.81 -1.28 1.15
N MET A 138 -3.01 -0.75 1.23
CA MET A 138 -3.58 -0.25 2.47
C MET A 138 -4.93 -0.90 2.71
N ASN A 139 -5.16 -1.33 3.96
CA ASN A 139 -6.48 -1.68 4.43
C ASN A 139 -6.87 -0.79 5.61
N VAL A 140 -8.11 -0.31 5.61
CA VAL A 140 -8.64 0.58 6.64
C VAL A 140 -10.13 0.30 6.85
N PHE A 141 -10.62 0.44 8.07
CA PHE A 141 -12.05 0.35 8.34
C PHE A 141 -12.83 1.43 7.58
N LYS A 142 -13.98 1.06 7.01
CA LYS A 142 -14.78 1.97 6.18
C LYS A 142 -15.14 3.26 6.92
N GLU A 143 -15.40 3.16 8.22
CA GLU A 143 -15.75 4.26 9.11
C GLU A 143 -14.63 5.30 9.26
N ASN A 144 -13.39 4.90 8.97
CA ASN A 144 -12.20 5.74 9.03
C ASN A 144 -11.69 6.14 7.64
N TYR A 145 -12.08 5.42 6.58
CA TYR A 145 -11.59 5.64 5.22
C TYR A 145 -11.81 7.08 4.75
N ASP A 146 -13.04 7.60 4.87
CA ASP A 146 -13.40 8.92 4.34
C ASP A 146 -12.60 10.06 4.99
N LYS A 147 -12.10 9.85 6.22
CA LYS A 147 -11.24 10.81 6.94
C LYS A 147 -9.77 10.69 6.58
N MET A 148 -9.37 9.56 5.99
CA MET A 148 -7.98 9.22 5.72
C MET A 148 -7.66 9.24 4.23
N GLU A 149 -8.65 9.23 3.34
CA GLU A 149 -8.48 9.03 1.88
C GLU A 149 -7.35 9.88 1.28
N ASP A 150 -7.32 11.19 1.56
CA ASP A 150 -6.27 12.07 1.06
C ASP A 150 -4.88 11.66 1.56
N HIS A 151 -4.75 11.34 2.85
CA HIS A 151 -3.51 10.85 3.44
C HIS A 151 -3.08 9.49 2.87
N ILE A 152 -4.02 8.60 2.58
CA ILE A 152 -3.73 7.30 1.93
C ILE A 152 -3.09 7.54 0.56
N LEU A 153 -3.67 8.45 -0.23
CA LEU A 153 -3.15 8.79 -1.54
C LEU A 153 -1.80 9.50 -1.48
N GLU A 154 -1.58 10.36 -0.47
CA GLU A 154 -0.29 11.00 -0.21
C GLU A 154 0.80 10.00 0.13
N ILE A 155 0.52 9.01 0.99
CA ILE A 155 1.47 7.92 1.32
C ILE A 155 1.87 7.16 0.05
N PHE A 156 0.90 6.82 -0.80
CA PHE A 156 1.16 6.10 -2.05
C PHE A 156 2.04 6.92 -3.00
N LYS A 157 1.75 8.22 -3.12
CA LYS A 157 2.54 9.15 -3.93
C LYS A 157 3.91 9.46 -3.32
N GLY A 158 4.08 9.33 -2.01
CA GLY A 158 5.32 9.61 -1.29
C GLY A 158 6.38 8.50 -1.38
N LEU A 159 6.08 7.37 -2.03
CA LEU A 159 7.03 6.29 -2.22
C LEU A 159 8.11 6.64 -3.27
N LEU A 160 9.33 6.83 -2.81
CA LEU A 160 10.52 6.96 -3.62
C LEU A 160 11.15 5.57 -3.77
N CYS A 161 11.41 5.15 -5.01
CA CYS A 161 11.91 3.82 -5.32
C CYS A 161 13.39 3.77 -5.75
N HIS A 162 14.02 4.94 -5.89
CA HIS A 162 15.44 5.18 -6.09
C HIS A 162 15.77 6.63 -5.70
#